data_AF-A0A382PDZ7-F1
#
_entry.id   AF-A0A382PDZ7-F1
#
_cell.length_a   1.000
_cell.length_b   1.000
_cell.length_c   1.000
_cell.angle_alpha   90.00
_cell.angle_beta   90.00
_cell.angle_gamma   90.00
#
_symmetry.space_group_name_H-M   'P 1'
#
loop_
_entity.id
_entity.type
_entity.pdbx_description
1 polymer ?
#
loop_
_entity_poly.entity_id
_entity_poly.type
_entity_poly.pdbx_seq_one_letter_code
_entity_poly.pdbx_strand_id
1 'polypeptide(L)'
;MKYDIFSINEDLKERKPMAGFDQLLIQENVYILQAFLVMFVALLMDLFQKKIFRTLSKKAESTRNKWDDAFLLSIPRPLSAIIWITGIAFTSEIIQKATGAVILEAFIPLRDAVIIAALAWFLVLTIQHTEKNYLTAEKDIDPTTLDAISKLARISIFITAALMILQTLGFSISGVLAFGGVGGIAVGFAAKDLLSNFFGGLFVYMDRPFIVGDWVRSPDRDVEG
;
A
#
# COMPACT_ATOMS: atom_id res chain seq x y z
N MET A 1 -66.95 -48.34 -24.19
CA MET A 1 -65.62 -48.24 -23.57
C MET A 1 -65.05 -46.89 -24.02
N LYS A 2 -65.30 -45.83 -23.25
CA LYS A 2 -65.00 -44.43 -23.60
C LYS A 2 -63.73 -44.07 -22.82
N TYR A 3 -62.60 -43.96 -23.51
CA TYR A 3 -61.33 -43.59 -22.89
C TYR A 3 -61.37 -42.09 -22.58
N ASP A 4 -61.19 -41.75 -21.31
CA ASP A 4 -61.22 -40.39 -20.79
C ASP A 4 -60.04 -39.57 -21.33
N ILE A 5 -60.35 -38.63 -22.22
CA ILE A 5 -59.43 -37.61 -22.74
C ILE A 5 -59.10 -36.57 -21.64
N PHE A 6 -59.74 -36.68 -20.47
CA PHE A 6 -59.56 -35.77 -19.34
C PHE A 6 -58.30 -36.08 -18.51
N SER A 7 -57.78 -37.31 -18.54
CA SER A 7 -56.60 -37.70 -17.74
C SER A 7 -55.26 -37.28 -18.37
N ILE A 8 -55.23 -36.89 -19.65
CA ILE A 8 -53.98 -36.47 -20.32
C ILE A 8 -53.64 -35.02 -20.00
N ASN A 9 -54.63 -34.21 -19.59
CA ASN A 9 -54.45 -32.78 -19.39
C ASN A 9 -53.89 -32.42 -17.99
N GLU A 10 -53.93 -33.35 -17.03
CA GLU A 10 -53.32 -33.18 -15.70
C GLU A 10 -51.81 -33.44 -15.71
N ASP A 11 -51.33 -34.36 -16.54
CA ASP A 11 -49.91 -34.73 -16.65
C ASP A 11 -49.02 -33.62 -17.25
N LEU A 12 -49.61 -32.67 -17.99
CA LEU A 12 -48.89 -31.53 -18.56
C LEU A 12 -48.76 -30.34 -17.59
N LYS A 13 -49.50 -30.36 -16.46
CA LYS A 13 -49.51 -29.26 -15.48
C LYS A 13 -48.44 -29.41 -14.39
N GLU A 14 -47.82 -30.59 -14.28
CA GLU A 14 -46.76 -30.88 -13.31
C GLU A 14 -45.34 -30.85 -13.89
N ARG A 15 -45.14 -30.44 -15.15
CA ARG A 15 -43.81 -30.02 -15.60
C ARG A 15 -43.43 -28.71 -14.92
N LYS A 16 -42.87 -28.82 -13.71
CA LYS A 16 -42.13 -27.73 -13.05
C LYS A 16 -41.22 -27.08 -14.11
N PRO A 17 -41.26 -25.75 -14.28
CA PRO A 17 -40.33 -25.08 -15.19
C PRO A 17 -38.91 -25.46 -14.78
N MET A 18 -38.03 -25.65 -15.74
CA MET A 18 -36.61 -26.00 -15.56
C MET A 18 -35.82 -24.84 -14.89
N ALA A 19 -36.32 -24.30 -13.79
CA ALA A 19 -35.74 -23.18 -13.05
C ALA A 19 -34.31 -23.47 -12.54
N GLY A 20 -33.95 -24.75 -12.41
CA GLY A 20 -32.60 -25.17 -12.05
C GLY A 20 -31.57 -24.98 -13.18
N PHE A 21 -31.96 -25.18 -14.45
CA PHE A 21 -31.03 -25.03 -15.58
C PHE A 21 -30.76 -23.55 -15.89
N ASP A 22 -31.80 -22.71 -15.83
CA ASP A 22 -31.64 -21.26 -16.02
C ASP A 22 -30.83 -20.63 -14.88
N GLN A 23 -30.99 -21.09 -13.63
CA GLN A 23 -30.17 -20.63 -12.50
C GLN A 23 -28.69 -21.07 -12.62
N LEU A 24 -28.43 -22.27 -13.12
CA LEU A 24 -27.06 -22.76 -13.39
C LEU A 24 -26.38 -21.97 -14.53
N LEU A 25 -27.10 -21.70 -15.62
CA LEU A 25 -26.58 -20.94 -16.77
C LEU A 25 -26.38 -19.44 -16.47
N ILE A 26 -27.22 -18.86 -15.60
CA ILE A 26 -27.05 -17.48 -15.14
C ILE A 26 -25.85 -17.38 -14.18
N GLN A 27 -25.66 -18.33 -13.26
CA GLN A 27 -24.46 -18.32 -12.41
C GLN A 27 -23.17 -18.54 -13.21
N GLU A 28 -23.15 -19.42 -14.21
CA GLU A 28 -21.95 -19.68 -15.02
C GLU A 28 -21.45 -18.46 -15.80
N ASN A 29 -22.36 -17.61 -16.30
CA ASN A 29 -21.96 -16.40 -17.04
C ASN A 29 -21.70 -15.18 -16.16
N VAL A 30 -22.33 -15.09 -14.98
CA VAL A 30 -22.23 -13.91 -14.12
C VAL A 30 -20.83 -13.76 -13.51
N TYR A 31 -20.17 -14.84 -13.10
CA TYR A 31 -18.82 -14.73 -12.52
C TYR A 31 -17.77 -14.35 -13.57
N ILE A 32 -17.89 -14.83 -14.81
CA ILE A 32 -17.00 -14.48 -15.92
C ILE A 32 -17.16 -12.99 -16.24
N LEU A 33 -18.40 -12.49 -16.27
CA LEU A 33 -18.69 -11.07 -16.50
C LEU A 33 -18.15 -10.20 -15.36
N GLN A 34 -18.29 -10.61 -14.10
CA GLN A 34 -17.76 -9.89 -12.94
C GLN A 34 -16.22 -9.85 -12.96
N ALA A 35 -15.57 -10.99 -13.22
CA ALA A 35 -14.12 -11.08 -13.39
C ALA A 35 -13.61 -10.17 -14.51
N PHE A 36 -14.30 -10.17 -15.65
CA PHE A 36 -14.01 -9.29 -16.78
C PHE A 36 -14.18 -7.82 -16.41
N LEU A 37 -15.27 -7.44 -15.72
CA LEU A 37 -15.50 -6.07 -15.27
C LEU A 37 -14.41 -5.59 -14.32
N VAL A 38 -13.97 -6.42 -13.37
CA VAL A 38 -12.87 -6.08 -12.46
C VAL A 38 -11.58 -5.82 -13.23
N MET A 39 -11.21 -6.71 -14.16
CA MET A 39 -10.02 -6.54 -14.99
C MET A 39 -10.12 -5.32 -15.93
N PHE A 40 -11.32 -5.05 -16.45
CA PHE A 40 -11.59 -3.88 -17.27
C PHE A 40 -11.45 -2.59 -16.46
N VAL A 41 -11.99 -2.53 -15.24
CA VAL A 41 -11.83 -1.40 -14.32
C VAL A 41 -10.36 -1.23 -13.93
N ALA A 42 -9.64 -2.31 -13.61
CA ALA A 42 -8.22 -2.25 -13.29
C ALA A 42 -7.40 -1.69 -14.46
N LEU A 43 -7.68 -2.14 -15.69
CA LEU A 43 -7.06 -1.61 -16.91
C LEU A 43 -7.40 -0.13 -17.12
N LEU A 44 -8.65 0.28 -16.94
CA LEU A 44 -9.05 1.69 -17.04
C LEU A 44 -8.36 2.54 -15.98
N MET A 45 -8.28 2.07 -14.74
CA MET A 45 -7.53 2.74 -13.67
C MET A 45 -6.06 2.88 -14.04
N ASP A 46 -5.42 1.82 -14.55
CA ASP A 46 -4.02 1.83 -14.97
C ASP A 46 -3.76 2.81 -16.13
N LEU A 47 -4.65 2.89 -17.11
CA LEU A 47 -4.56 3.87 -18.19
C LEU A 47 -4.80 5.28 -17.69
N PHE A 48 -5.78 5.47 -16.80
CA PHE A 48 -6.15 6.76 -16.24
C PHE A 48 -5.04 7.34 -15.37
N GLN A 49 -4.48 6.56 -14.43
CA GLN A 49 -3.35 6.99 -13.62
C GLN A 49 -2.13 7.32 -14.49
N LYS A 50 -1.78 6.49 -15.50
CA LYS A 50 -0.70 6.81 -16.45
C LYS A 50 -0.96 8.11 -17.21
N LYS A 51 -2.21 8.37 -17.63
CA LYS A 51 -2.61 9.60 -18.32
C LYS A 51 -2.50 10.82 -17.42
N ILE A 52 -3.00 10.73 -16.17
CA ILE A 52 -2.89 11.79 -15.17
C ILE A 52 -1.42 12.10 -14.91
N PHE A 53 -0.61 11.11 -14.56
CA PHE A 53 0.80 11.33 -14.24
C PHE A 53 1.60 11.86 -15.43
N ARG A 54 1.31 11.41 -16.67
CA ARG A 54 1.90 12.01 -17.88
C ARG A 54 1.49 13.47 -18.07
N THR A 55 0.23 13.81 -17.78
CA THR A 55 -0.28 15.18 -17.92
C THR A 55 0.29 16.09 -16.84
N LEU A 56 0.37 15.60 -15.60
CA LEU A 56 0.99 16.29 -14.48
C LEU A 56 2.48 16.48 -14.71
N SER A 57 3.20 15.46 -15.19
CA SER A 57 4.62 15.57 -15.53
C SER A 57 4.88 16.60 -16.64
N LYS A 58 4.08 16.61 -17.73
CA LYS A 58 4.19 17.63 -18.78
C LYS A 58 3.91 19.06 -18.30
N LYS A 59 3.06 19.21 -17.27
CA LYS A 59 2.72 20.51 -16.68
C LYS A 59 3.70 20.91 -15.57
N ALA A 60 4.35 19.94 -14.94
CA ALA A 60 5.40 20.14 -13.95
C ALA A 60 6.73 20.58 -14.61
N GLU A 61 7.02 20.14 -15.85
CA GLU A 61 8.15 20.65 -16.65
C GLU A 61 8.11 22.18 -16.87
N SER A 62 6.93 22.82 -16.82
CA SER A 62 6.82 24.28 -16.90
C SER A 62 6.99 24.99 -15.55
N THR A 63 7.24 24.25 -14.47
CA THR A 63 7.37 24.75 -13.10
C THR A 63 8.80 24.53 -12.61
N ARG A 64 9.42 25.53 -11.98
CA ARG A 64 10.86 25.54 -11.61
C ARG A 64 11.28 24.51 -10.54
N ASN A 65 10.43 23.56 -10.15
CA ASN A 65 10.57 22.75 -8.94
C ASN A 65 10.85 21.26 -9.26
N LYS A 66 12.14 20.88 -9.27
CA LYS A 66 12.65 19.52 -9.61
C LYS A 66 12.10 18.38 -8.73
N TRP A 67 11.42 18.71 -7.64
CA TRP A 67 10.88 17.74 -6.67
C TRP A 67 9.57 17.13 -7.13
N ASP A 68 8.75 17.94 -7.78
CA ASP A 68 7.48 17.48 -8.33
C ASP A 68 7.72 16.51 -9.49
N ASP A 69 8.73 16.76 -10.31
CA ASP A 69 9.08 15.90 -11.46
C ASP A 69 9.50 14.48 -11.03
N ALA A 70 10.33 14.34 -10.00
CA ALA A 70 10.77 13.01 -9.57
C ALA A 70 9.65 12.19 -8.92
N PHE A 71 8.77 12.82 -8.13
CA PHE A 71 7.61 12.14 -7.58
C PHE A 71 6.63 11.74 -8.69
N LEU A 72 6.34 12.64 -9.63
CA LEU A 72 5.40 12.42 -10.73
C LEU A 72 5.88 11.34 -11.72
N LEU A 73 7.18 11.18 -11.90
CA LEU A 73 7.74 10.17 -12.81
C LEU A 73 7.91 8.78 -12.17
N SER A 74 7.99 8.70 -10.84
CA SER A 74 8.32 7.45 -10.13
C SER A 74 7.10 6.67 -9.66
N ILE A 75 5.99 7.34 -9.34
CA ILE A 75 4.73 6.74 -8.89
C ILE A 75 4.02 5.84 -9.93
N PRO A 76 4.00 6.14 -11.25
CA PRO A 76 3.15 5.43 -12.20
C PRO A 76 3.46 3.94 -12.32
N ARG A 77 4.74 3.56 -12.28
CA ARG A 77 5.18 2.15 -12.44
C ARG A 77 4.74 1.26 -11.28
N PRO A 78 5.07 1.57 -10.01
CA PRO A 78 4.65 0.74 -8.89
C PRO A 78 3.14 0.85 -8.62
N LEU A 79 2.50 2.00 -8.89
CA LEU A 79 1.04 2.12 -8.80
C LEU A 79 0.33 1.25 -9.85
N SER A 80 0.90 1.12 -11.06
CA SER A 80 0.43 0.14 -12.06
C SER A 80 0.47 -1.29 -11.50
N ALA A 81 1.59 -1.67 -10.87
CA ALA A 81 1.74 -3.01 -10.30
C ALA A 81 0.69 -3.29 -9.22
N ILE A 82 0.42 -2.34 -8.33
CA ILE A 82 -0.63 -2.47 -7.29
C ILE A 82 -2.00 -2.66 -7.94
N ILE A 83 -2.35 -1.87 -8.94
CA ILE A 83 -3.65 -1.96 -9.63
C ILE A 83 -3.83 -3.33 -10.26
N TRP A 84 -2.81 -3.84 -10.96
CA TRP A 84 -2.87 -5.16 -11.60
C TRP A 84 -2.90 -6.30 -10.58
N ILE A 85 -2.07 -6.25 -9.54
CA ILE A 85 -2.08 -7.25 -8.46
C ILE A 85 -3.44 -7.29 -7.77
N THR A 86 -4.01 -6.12 -7.48
CA THR A 86 -5.33 -6.01 -6.82
C THR A 86 -6.45 -6.48 -7.76
N GLY A 87 -6.41 -6.13 -9.04
CA GLY A 87 -7.36 -6.63 -10.03
C GLY A 87 -7.35 -8.17 -10.12
N ILE A 88 -6.16 -8.77 -10.25
CA ILE A 88 -5.99 -10.24 -10.29
C ILE A 88 -6.49 -10.87 -8.99
N ALA A 89 -6.16 -10.28 -7.84
CA ALA A 89 -6.60 -10.70 -6.52
C ALA A 89 -8.13 -10.76 -6.38
N PHE A 90 -8.83 -9.69 -6.79
CA PHE A 90 -10.30 -9.65 -6.77
C PHE A 90 -10.92 -10.62 -7.78
N THR A 91 -10.35 -10.70 -9.00
CA THR A 91 -10.80 -11.65 -10.02
C THR A 91 -10.66 -13.10 -9.54
N SER A 92 -9.56 -13.44 -8.86
CA SER A 92 -9.35 -14.75 -8.27
C SER A 92 -10.42 -15.09 -7.21
N GLU A 93 -10.83 -14.11 -6.39
CA GLU A 93 -11.87 -14.31 -5.38
C GLU A 93 -13.25 -14.55 -6.00
N ILE A 94 -13.57 -13.82 -7.07
CA ILE A 94 -14.83 -14.00 -7.82
C ILE A 94 -14.89 -15.41 -8.43
N ILE A 95 -13.81 -15.85 -9.07
CA ILE A 95 -13.72 -17.19 -9.67
C ILE A 95 -13.82 -18.26 -8.58
N GLN A 96 -13.15 -18.09 -7.44
CA GLN A 96 -13.19 -19.01 -6.30
C GLN A 96 -14.62 -19.22 -5.77
N LYS A 97 -15.33 -18.12 -5.47
CA LYS A 97 -16.69 -18.18 -4.93
C LYS A 97 -17.66 -18.86 -5.89
N ALA A 98 -17.41 -18.76 -7.20
CA ALA A 98 -18.25 -19.34 -8.24
C ALA A 98 -17.95 -20.82 -8.53
N THR A 99 -16.69 -21.24 -8.50
CA THR A 99 -16.30 -22.64 -8.79
C THR A 99 -16.25 -23.54 -7.56
N GLY A 100 -16.29 -22.98 -6.33
CA GLY A 100 -16.26 -23.75 -5.09
C GLY A 100 -14.97 -24.57 -4.90
N ALA A 101 -13.91 -24.27 -5.66
CA ALA A 101 -12.66 -25.01 -5.62
C ALA A 101 -11.92 -24.75 -4.29
N VAL A 102 -11.90 -25.76 -3.43
CA VAL A 102 -11.27 -25.77 -2.09
C VAL A 102 -9.76 -25.43 -2.14
N ILE A 103 -9.10 -25.63 -3.28
CA ILE A 103 -7.68 -25.36 -3.51
C ILE A 103 -7.32 -23.87 -3.29
N LEU A 104 -8.32 -22.98 -3.28
CA LEU A 104 -8.12 -21.53 -3.24
C LEU A 104 -8.19 -20.92 -1.82
N GLU A 105 -8.53 -21.65 -0.75
CA GLU A 105 -8.53 -21.06 0.61
C GLU A 105 -7.12 -20.64 1.05
N ALA A 106 -6.10 -21.38 0.62
CA ALA A 106 -4.69 -21.02 0.79
C ALA A 106 -4.26 -19.79 -0.05
N PHE A 107 -5.07 -19.36 -1.03
CA PHE A 107 -4.75 -18.18 -1.86
C PHE A 107 -5.03 -16.86 -1.17
N ILE A 108 -5.93 -16.80 -0.18
CA ILE A 108 -6.27 -15.57 0.54
C ILE A 108 -5.05 -14.99 1.29
N PRO A 109 -4.34 -15.74 2.14
CA PRO A 109 -3.16 -15.21 2.82
C PRO A 109 -2.03 -14.90 1.84
N LEU A 110 -1.90 -15.66 0.75
CA LEU A 110 -0.92 -15.40 -0.31
C LEU A 110 -1.20 -14.08 -1.03
N ARG A 111 -2.47 -13.81 -1.36
CA ARG A 111 -2.93 -12.56 -1.98
C ARG A 111 -2.58 -11.36 -1.12
N ASP A 112 -2.93 -11.41 0.16
CA ASP A 112 -2.70 -10.30 1.09
C ASP A 112 -1.19 -10.08 1.27
N ALA A 113 -0.40 -11.15 1.38
CA ALA A 113 1.06 -11.07 1.40
C ALA A 113 1.65 -10.41 0.14
N VAL A 114 1.14 -10.75 -1.05
CA VAL A 114 1.58 -10.14 -2.32
C VAL A 114 1.21 -8.66 -2.39
N ILE A 115 0.02 -8.27 -1.92
CA ILE A 115 -0.40 -6.86 -1.85
C ILE A 115 0.53 -6.08 -0.91
N ILE A 116 0.82 -6.62 0.29
CA ILE A 116 1.74 -6.00 1.25
C ILE A 116 3.14 -5.87 0.63
N ALA A 117 3.64 -6.92 -0.03
CA ALA A 117 4.94 -6.88 -0.70
C ALA A 117 4.99 -5.84 -1.82
N ALA A 118 3.91 -5.70 -2.60
CA ALA A 118 3.79 -4.68 -3.64
C ALA A 118 3.79 -3.25 -3.07
N LEU A 119 3.09 -3.03 -1.95
CA LEU A 119 3.09 -1.75 -1.23
C LEU A 119 4.49 -1.44 -0.65
N ALA A 120 5.14 -2.42 -0.03
CA ALA A 120 6.50 -2.26 0.49
C ALA A 120 7.49 -1.92 -0.63
N TRP A 121 7.40 -2.62 -1.76
CA TRP A 121 8.19 -2.34 -2.96
C TRP A 121 7.94 -0.92 -3.48
N PHE A 122 6.67 -0.47 -3.56
CA PHE A 122 6.30 0.89 -3.94
C PHE A 122 6.99 1.94 -3.05
N LEU A 123 6.93 1.76 -1.73
CA LEU A 123 7.51 2.69 -0.76
C LEU A 123 9.04 2.73 -0.86
N VAL A 124 9.70 1.57 -0.97
CA VAL A 124 11.16 1.48 -1.14
C VAL A 124 11.58 2.16 -2.44
N LEU A 125 10.86 1.92 -3.53
CA LEU A 125 11.14 2.53 -4.82
C LEU A 125 10.98 4.06 -4.76
N THR A 126 9.97 4.55 -4.04
CA THR A 126 9.75 5.99 -3.83
C THR A 126 10.92 6.62 -3.08
N ILE A 127 11.43 5.97 -2.03
CA ILE A 127 12.61 6.44 -1.29
C ILE A 127 13.83 6.48 -2.21
N GLN A 128 14.09 5.43 -2.99
CA GLN A 128 15.23 5.37 -3.93
C GLN A 128 15.21 6.50 -4.97
N HIS A 129 14.03 6.78 -5.54
CA HIS A 129 13.91 7.86 -6.52
C HIS A 129 14.05 9.24 -5.87
N THR A 130 13.48 9.41 -4.68
CA THR A 130 13.59 10.66 -3.91
C THR A 130 15.05 10.96 -3.57
N GLU A 131 15.76 9.96 -3.03
CA GLU A 131 17.18 10.04 -2.71
C GLU A 131 18.01 10.45 -3.95
N LYS A 132 17.84 9.72 -5.06
CA LYS A 132 18.56 10.01 -6.30
C LYS A 132 18.29 11.43 -6.80
N ASN A 133 17.04 11.87 -6.76
CA ASN A 133 16.67 13.20 -7.25
C ASN A 133 17.33 14.31 -6.43
N TYR A 134 17.39 14.16 -5.10
CA TYR A 134 18.03 15.14 -4.23
C TYR A 134 19.52 15.23 -4.45
N LEU A 135 20.20 14.10 -4.62
CA LEU A 135 21.63 14.06 -4.91
C LEU A 135 21.97 14.76 -6.23
N THR A 136 21.09 14.64 -7.24
CA THR A 136 21.27 15.33 -8.54
C THR A 136 20.79 16.78 -8.55
N ALA A 137 20.05 17.23 -7.53
CA ALA A 137 19.42 18.55 -7.53
C ALA A 137 20.34 19.68 -7.03
N GLU A 138 21.62 19.41 -6.73
CA GLU A 138 22.57 20.38 -6.14
C GLU A 138 21.99 21.09 -4.91
N LYS A 139 21.28 20.36 -4.05
CA LYS A 139 20.80 20.91 -2.77
C LYS A 139 21.88 20.80 -1.71
N ASP A 140 21.92 21.76 -0.78
CA ASP A 140 22.80 21.81 0.41
C ASP A 140 22.57 20.68 1.44
N ILE A 141 21.91 19.59 1.04
CA ILE A 141 21.69 18.45 1.92
C ILE A 141 22.91 17.53 1.80
N ASP A 142 23.57 17.30 2.93
CA ASP A 142 24.68 16.37 3.03
C ASP A 142 24.27 14.96 2.54
N PRO A 143 24.94 14.40 1.52
CA PRO A 143 24.65 13.08 0.98
C PRO A 143 24.65 11.96 2.02
N THR A 144 25.51 12.07 3.04
CA THR A 144 25.63 11.07 4.11
C THR A 144 24.39 11.04 4.98
N THR A 145 23.88 12.22 5.33
CA THR A 145 22.63 12.38 6.09
C THR A 145 21.43 11.85 5.31
N LEU A 146 21.35 12.14 4.01
CA LEU A 146 20.28 11.65 3.15
C LEU A 146 20.29 10.11 3.00
N ASP A 147 21.47 9.51 2.82
CA ASP A 147 21.64 8.05 2.76
C ASP A 147 21.26 7.39 4.10
N ALA A 148 21.68 7.97 5.23
CA ALA A 148 21.33 7.48 6.56
C ALA A 148 19.81 7.46 6.78
N ILE A 149 19.12 8.57 6.48
CA ILE A 149 17.66 8.67 6.61
C ILE A 149 16.96 7.69 5.65
N SER A 150 17.43 7.60 4.41
CA SER A 150 16.86 6.69 3.40
C SER A 150 16.99 5.22 3.82
N LYS A 151 18.15 4.83 4.38
CA LYS A 151 18.37 3.49 4.93
C LYS A 151 17.45 3.18 6.10
N LEU A 152 17.32 4.10 7.06
CA LEU A 152 16.41 3.95 8.20
C LEU A 152 14.95 3.76 7.74
N ALA A 153 14.49 4.56 6.77
CA ALA A 153 13.15 4.45 6.22
C ALA A 153 12.93 3.12 5.46
N ARG A 154 13.93 2.60 4.74
CA ARG A 154 13.82 1.29 4.07
C ARG A 154 13.78 0.15 5.06
N ILE A 155 14.59 0.21 6.13
CA ILE A 155 14.60 -0.80 7.19
C ILE A 155 13.24 -0.82 7.89
N SER A 156 12.64 0.34 8.20
CA SER A 156 11.32 0.38 8.83
C SER A 156 10.24 -0.22 7.93
N ILE A 157 10.21 0.11 6.64
CA ILE A 157 9.28 -0.50 5.68
C ILE A 157 9.45 -2.02 5.63
N PHE A 158 10.71 -2.50 5.58
CA PHE A 158 10.97 -3.94 5.53
C PHE A 158 10.47 -4.66 6.78
N ILE A 159 10.75 -4.12 7.97
CA ILE A 159 10.27 -4.69 9.24
C ILE A 159 8.74 -4.71 9.27
N THR A 160 8.09 -3.59 8.95
CA THR A 160 6.62 -3.51 8.93
C THR A 160 6.00 -4.48 7.93
N ALA A 161 6.53 -4.55 6.71
CA ALA A 161 6.03 -5.46 5.67
C ALA A 161 6.21 -6.93 6.08
N ALA A 162 7.37 -7.29 6.64
CA ALA A 162 7.64 -8.64 7.12
C ALA A 162 6.66 -9.04 8.24
N LEU A 163 6.39 -8.14 9.20
CA LEU A 163 5.42 -8.38 10.26
C LEU A 163 4.00 -8.55 9.71
N MET A 164 3.57 -7.69 8.79
CA MET A 164 2.24 -7.79 8.19
C MET A 164 2.08 -9.08 7.38
N ILE A 165 3.09 -9.49 6.61
CA ILE A 165 3.07 -10.77 5.88
C ILE A 165 2.99 -11.93 6.87
N LEU A 166 3.77 -11.91 7.94
CA LEU A 166 3.74 -12.93 8.97
C LEU A 166 2.35 -13.05 9.61
N GLN A 167 1.68 -11.93 9.86
CA GLN A 167 0.30 -11.89 10.33
C GLN A 167 -0.68 -12.50 9.32
N THR A 168 -0.54 -12.21 8.02
CA THR A 168 -1.42 -12.81 6.99
C THR A 168 -1.28 -14.32 6.91
N LEU A 169 -0.10 -14.87 7.24
CA LEU A 169 0.15 -16.31 7.28
C LEU A 169 -0.37 -16.98 8.57
N GLY A 170 -1.03 -16.23 9.46
CA GLY A 170 -1.64 -16.74 10.68
C GLY A 170 -0.71 -16.79 11.89
N PHE A 171 0.50 -16.25 11.79
CA PHE A 171 1.40 -16.14 12.94
C PHE A 171 1.02 -14.95 13.82
N SER A 172 1.12 -15.15 15.14
CA SER A 172 0.92 -14.06 16.10
C SER A 172 2.13 -13.12 16.11
N ILE A 173 1.94 -11.91 15.59
CA ILE A 173 2.98 -10.87 15.62
C ILE A 173 3.18 -10.28 17.02
N SER A 174 2.27 -10.53 17.97
CA SER A 174 2.33 -9.96 19.32
C SER A 174 3.62 -10.31 20.05
N GLY A 175 4.13 -11.54 19.89
CA GLY A 175 5.40 -11.95 20.50
C GLY A 175 6.60 -11.23 19.88
N VAL A 176 6.61 -11.07 18.56
CA VAL A 176 7.68 -10.35 17.85
C VAL A 176 7.65 -8.87 18.18
N LEU A 177 6.47 -8.26 18.28
CA LEU A 177 6.30 -6.87 18.70
C LEU A 177 6.68 -6.66 20.16
N ALA A 178 6.36 -7.59 21.06
CA ALA A 178 6.77 -7.53 22.45
C ALA A 178 8.31 -7.55 22.60
N PHE A 179 8.97 -8.49 21.92
CA PHE A 179 10.45 -8.55 21.89
C PHE A 179 11.06 -7.33 21.20
N GLY A 180 10.52 -6.93 20.05
CA GLY A 180 10.92 -5.74 19.32
C GLY A 180 10.76 -4.46 20.14
N GLY A 181 9.73 -4.39 21.00
CA GLY A 181 9.52 -3.28 21.93
C GLY A 181 10.65 -3.13 22.95
N VAL A 182 11.14 -4.24 23.51
CA VAL A 182 12.31 -4.22 24.41
C VAL A 182 13.56 -3.74 23.67
N GLY A 183 13.78 -4.22 22.43
CA GLY A 183 14.85 -3.72 21.57
C GLY A 183 14.70 -2.23 21.24
N GLY A 184 13.48 -1.78 20.98
CA GLY A 184 13.15 -0.37 20.73
C GLY A 184 13.46 0.54 21.91
N ILE A 185 13.23 0.05 23.14
CA ILE A 185 13.62 0.78 24.37
C ILE A 185 15.14 0.94 24.44
N ALA A 186 15.91 -0.12 24.14
CA ALA A 186 17.38 -0.05 24.14
C ALA A 186 17.90 0.96 23.10
N VAL A 187 17.36 0.93 21.88
CA VAL A 187 17.69 1.92 20.83
C VAL A 187 17.27 3.33 21.25
N GLY A 188 16.10 3.49 21.86
CA GLY A 188 15.60 4.77 22.38
C GLY A 188 16.51 5.36 23.47
N PHE A 189 17.01 4.52 24.38
CA PHE A 189 18.01 4.96 25.36
C PHE A 189 19.32 5.39 24.71
N ALA A 190 19.80 4.66 23.69
CA ALA A 190 20.98 5.05 22.94
C ALA A 190 20.79 6.38 22.19
N ALA A 191 19.56 6.69 21.73
CA ALA A 191 19.22 7.93 21.04
C ALA A 191 18.83 9.08 21.97
N LYS A 192 18.79 8.87 23.30
CA LYS A 192 18.25 9.83 24.28
C LYS A 192 18.92 11.21 24.19
N ASP A 193 20.25 11.24 24.15
CA ASP A 193 20.99 12.51 24.17
C ASP A 193 20.82 13.29 22.87
N LEU A 194 20.79 12.60 21.72
CA LEU A 194 20.50 13.20 20.42
C LEU A 194 19.13 13.85 20.42
N LEU A 195 18.12 13.13 20.90
CA LEU A 195 16.75 13.62 20.95
C LEU A 195 16.58 14.78 21.94
N SER A 196 17.28 14.72 23.09
CA SER A 196 17.31 15.82 24.06
C SER A 196 17.90 17.10 23.46
N ASN A 197 18.99 17.01 22.71
CA ASN A 197 19.61 18.15 22.05
C ASN A 197 18.71 18.72 20.94
N PHE A 198 18.06 17.84 20.16
CA PHE A 198 17.12 18.25 19.13
C PHE A 198 15.93 19.03 19.71
N PHE A 199 15.28 18.51 20.76
CA PHE A 199 14.17 19.21 21.40
C PHE A 199 14.63 20.50 22.08
N GLY A 200 15.81 20.52 22.72
CA GLY A 200 16.39 21.74 23.28
C GLY A 200 16.53 22.85 22.23
N GLY A 201 17.07 22.52 21.05
CA GLY A 201 17.17 23.47 19.93
C GLY A 201 15.81 23.90 19.38
N LEU A 202 14.84 22.97 19.28
CA LEU A 202 13.48 23.29 18.83
C LEU A 202 12.77 24.24 19.80
N PHE A 203 12.89 24.03 21.11
CA PHE A 203 12.35 24.95 22.12
C PHE A 203 12.98 26.34 22.03
N VAL A 204 14.30 26.43 21.90
CA VAL A 204 14.98 27.73 21.68
C VAL A 204 14.44 28.43 20.42
N TYR A 205 14.21 27.70 19.34
CA TYR A 205 13.67 28.28 18.10
C TYR A 205 12.22 28.76 18.23
N MET A 206 11.37 27.99 18.93
CA MET A 206 9.95 28.32 19.10
C MET A 206 9.74 29.43 20.12
N ASP A 207 10.35 29.31 21.29
CA ASP A 207 10.14 30.22 22.42
C ASP A 207 11.01 31.48 22.30
N ARG A 208 12.03 31.45 21.43
CA ARG A 208 13.00 32.54 21.19
C ARG A 208 13.38 33.28 22.48
N PRO A 209 13.86 32.57 23.52
CA PRO A 209 14.18 33.17 24.82
C PRO A 209 15.31 34.21 24.73
N PHE A 210 16.08 34.19 23.63
CA PHE A 210 17.11 35.15 23.29
C PHE A 210 17.18 35.29 21.77
N ILE A 211 17.61 36.45 21.28
CA ILE A 211 17.83 36.73 19.86
C ILE A 211 19.31 36.80 19.53
N VAL A 212 19.64 36.69 18.24
CA VAL A 212 21.03 36.78 17.76
C VAL A 212 21.58 38.17 18.11
N GLY A 213 22.61 38.22 18.95
CA GLY A 213 23.25 39.44 19.44
C GLY A 213 23.02 39.72 20.93
N ASP A 214 22.14 38.96 21.60
CA ASP A 214 22.00 39.03 23.06
C ASP A 214 23.18 38.36 23.75
N TRP A 215 23.70 39.01 24.80
CA TRP A 215 24.64 38.38 25.72
C TRP A 215 23.86 37.50 26.70
N VAL A 216 24.09 36.20 26.66
CA VAL A 216 23.36 35.19 27.43
C VAL A 216 24.32 34.46 28.37
N ARG A 217 23.88 34.22 29.60
CA ARG A 217 24.62 33.45 30.61
C ARG A 217 23.80 32.24 31.02
N SER A 218 24.41 31.05 30.95
CA SER A 218 23.80 29.85 31.52
C SER A 218 24.05 29.82 33.03
N PRO A 219 23.03 29.69 33.89
CA PRO A 219 23.23 29.51 35.33
C PRO A 219 23.84 28.15 35.68
N ASP A 220 23.57 27.13 34.85
CA ASP A 220 23.91 25.74 35.11
C ASP A 220 25.22 25.29 34.43
N ARG A 221 25.75 26.10 33.50
CA ARG A 221 27.03 25.87 32.82
C ARG A 221 27.82 27.17 32.81
N ASP A 222 29.11 27.14 33.13
CA ASP A 222 30.03 28.31 33.09
C ASP A 222 30.30 28.76 31.63
N VAL A 223 29.25 29.20 30.93
CA VAL A 223 29.27 29.67 29.55
C VAL A 223 28.52 31.00 29.50
N GLU A 224 29.22 32.05 29.07
CA GLU A 224 28.74 33.43 28.96
C GLU A 224 29.22 34.00 27.62
N GLY A 225 28.35 34.69 26.88
CA GLY A 225 28.69 35.29 25.59
C GLY A 225 27.49 35.87 24.85
#